data_AF-A0A5D0NIC4-F1
#
_entry.id   AF-A0A5D0NIC4-F1
#
_cell.length_a   1.000
_cell.length_b   1.000
_cell.length_c   1.000
_cell.angle_alpha   90.00
_cell.angle_beta   90.00
_cell.angle_gamma   90.00
#
_symmetry.space_group_name_H-M   'P 1'
#
loop_
_entity.id
_entity.type
_entity.pdbx_description
1 polymer ?
#
loop_
_entity_poly.entity_id
_entity_poly.type
_entity_poly.pdbx_seq_one_letter_code
_entity_poly.pdbx_strand_id
1 'polypeptide(L)'
;MRQAFVHDAVVSLEAGGDVRAPGAAITVALCGHWEHEPPCPLAPHHTTAERSGDEVRLRVLFAAAPADEAEVRTRIEAGLSRAGLDGPDGVTTHWRLRTAHPGRLRPDEAAHAAQLVQS
;
A
#
# COMPACT_ATOMS: atom_id res chain seq x y z
N MET A 1 -10.23 -8.63 -17.26
CA MET A 1 -8.93 -7.97 -17.51
C MET A 1 -8.64 -7.03 -16.36
N ARG A 2 -7.36 -6.93 -15.94
CA ARG A 2 -6.94 -6.00 -14.89
C ARG A 2 -6.80 -4.58 -15.43
N GLN A 3 -7.03 -3.59 -14.58
CA GLN A 3 -6.79 -2.17 -14.81
C GLN A 3 -5.94 -1.61 -13.67
N ALA A 4 -5.22 -0.53 -13.93
CA ALA A 4 -4.43 0.13 -12.92
C ALA A 4 -5.25 1.15 -12.14
N PHE A 5 -5.07 1.17 -10.83
CA PHE A 5 -5.71 2.07 -9.90
C PHE A 5 -4.67 2.67 -8.95
N VAL A 6 -5.06 3.77 -8.33
CA VAL A 6 -4.26 4.45 -7.31
C VAL A 6 -5.05 4.58 -6.03
N HIS A 7 -4.39 4.36 -4.90
CA HIS A 7 -4.91 4.71 -3.58
C HIS A 7 -3.86 5.55 -2.84
N ASP A 8 -4.26 6.75 -2.42
CA ASP A 8 -3.43 7.67 -1.67
C ASP A 8 -3.84 7.60 -0.20
N ALA A 9 -2.87 7.59 0.70
CA ALA A 9 -3.11 7.61 2.14
C ALA A 9 -2.08 8.46 2.88
N VAL A 10 -2.46 8.96 4.05
CA VAL A 10 -1.57 9.66 4.97
C VAL A 10 -1.67 9.02 6.34
N VAL A 11 -0.52 8.67 6.92
CA VAL A 11 -0.42 8.21 8.31
C VAL A 11 0.44 9.19 9.10
N SER A 12 0.14 9.38 10.39
CA SER A 12 1.10 9.97 11.33
C SER A 12 1.93 8.85 11.93
N LEU A 13 3.24 8.90 11.72
CA LEU A 13 4.23 7.93 12.15
C LEU A 13 4.94 8.43 13.40
N GLU A 14 5.13 7.56 14.39
CA GLU A 14 5.89 7.92 15.59
C GLU A 14 7.34 8.33 15.26
N ALA A 15 7.94 9.10 16.18
CA ALA A 15 9.32 9.54 16.03
C ALA A 15 10.26 8.33 15.95
N GLY A 16 11.14 8.30 14.94
CA GLY A 16 12.07 7.19 14.72
C GLY A 16 11.46 5.91 14.11
N GLY A 17 10.14 5.86 13.87
CA GLY A 17 9.50 4.71 13.23
C GLY A 17 9.99 4.48 11.79
N ASP A 18 9.94 3.22 11.33
CA ASP A 18 10.30 2.85 9.96
C ASP A 18 9.23 3.35 8.97
N VAL A 19 9.63 4.22 8.05
CA VAL A 19 8.77 4.77 6.98
C VAL A 19 8.18 3.69 6.07
N ARG A 20 8.80 2.52 6.01
CA ARG A 20 8.38 1.39 5.16
C ARG A 20 7.31 0.52 5.82
N ALA A 21 7.15 0.58 7.15
CA ALA A 21 6.25 -0.31 7.88
C ALA A 21 4.77 -0.19 7.45
N PRO A 22 4.21 1.00 7.18
CA PRO A 22 2.84 1.09 6.64
C PRO A 22 2.69 0.42 5.28
N GLY A 23 3.70 0.52 4.41
CA GLY A 23 3.74 -0.17 3.12
C GLY A 23 3.77 -1.69 3.27
N ALA A 24 4.56 -2.21 4.22
CA ALA A 24 4.59 -3.63 4.54
C ALA A 24 3.24 -4.13 5.08
N ALA A 25 2.53 -3.32 5.87
CA ALA A 25 1.18 -3.66 6.33
C ALA A 25 0.17 -3.78 5.16
N ILE A 26 0.31 -2.94 4.13
CA ILE A 26 -0.46 -3.06 2.88
C ILE A 26 -0.12 -4.36 2.16
N THR A 27 1.16 -4.68 2.01
CA THR A 27 1.59 -5.94 1.38
C THR A 27 1.00 -7.14 2.10
N VAL A 28 1.07 -7.20 3.43
CA VAL A 28 0.46 -8.29 4.21
C VAL A 28 -1.05 -8.35 4.00
N ALA A 29 -1.75 -7.20 3.98
CA ALA A 29 -3.20 -7.17 3.79
C ALA A 29 -3.64 -7.66 2.40
N LEU A 30 -2.85 -7.38 1.35
CA LEU A 30 -3.18 -7.75 -0.03
C LEU A 30 -2.69 -9.15 -0.39
N CYS A 31 -1.51 -9.55 0.07
CA CYS A 31 -0.87 -10.81 -0.28
C CYS A 31 -1.09 -11.93 0.74
N GLY A 32 -1.60 -11.61 1.93
CA GLY A 32 -1.63 -12.53 3.07
C GLY A 32 -0.27 -12.67 3.76
N HIS A 33 0.79 -12.91 2.99
CA HIS A 33 2.18 -12.97 3.45
C HIS A 33 3.11 -12.36 2.40
N TRP A 34 4.25 -11.79 2.83
CA TRP A 34 5.22 -11.17 1.91
C TRP A 34 6.06 -12.18 1.11
N GLU A 35 6.03 -13.47 1.44
CA GLU A 35 6.75 -14.56 0.74
C GLU A 35 5.83 -15.41 -0.17
N HIS A 36 4.73 -14.86 -0.67
CA HIS A 36 3.90 -15.60 -1.62
C HIS A 36 4.62 -15.77 -2.97
N GLU A 37 4.41 -16.92 -3.64
CA GLU A 37 4.89 -17.12 -5.00
C GLU A 37 4.14 -16.17 -5.96
N PRO A 38 4.81 -15.54 -6.94
CA PRO A 38 4.13 -14.77 -7.99
C PRO A 38 3.17 -15.64 -8.85
N PRO A 39 2.10 -15.05 -9.41
CA PRO A 39 1.67 -13.66 -9.28
C PRO A 39 0.97 -13.37 -7.95
N CYS A 40 0.85 -12.08 -7.60
CA CYS A 40 0.11 -11.66 -6.41
C CYS A 40 -1.33 -12.20 -6.44
N PRO A 41 -1.82 -12.85 -5.36
CA PRO A 41 -3.09 -13.56 -5.37
C PRO A 41 -4.30 -12.65 -5.56
N LEU A 42 -4.20 -11.39 -5.14
CA LEU A 42 -5.30 -10.42 -5.25
C LEU A 42 -5.00 -9.31 -6.24
N ALA A 43 -3.92 -8.56 -6.03
CA ALA A 43 -3.59 -7.39 -6.82
C ALA A 43 -2.08 -7.11 -6.79
N PRO A 44 -1.35 -7.27 -7.91
CA PRO A 44 0.00 -6.74 -8.02
C PRO A 44 -0.01 -5.26 -7.65
N HIS A 45 0.91 -4.85 -6.78
CA HIS A 45 0.92 -3.50 -6.25
C HIS A 45 2.33 -3.02 -5.96
N HIS A 46 2.44 -1.70 -5.87
CA HIS A 46 3.64 -1.00 -5.48
C HIS A 46 3.25 0.15 -4.56
N THR A 47 3.99 0.34 -3.46
CA THR A 47 3.76 1.44 -2.52
C THR A 47 5.01 2.30 -2.44
N THR A 48 4.88 3.59 -2.71
CA THR A 48 5.89 4.59 -2.33
C THR A 48 5.49 5.25 -1.01
N ALA A 49 6.49 5.61 -0.21
CA ALA A 49 6.30 6.24 1.09
C ALA A 49 7.25 7.43 1.22
N GLU A 50 6.69 8.63 1.45
CA GLU A 50 7.44 9.88 1.58
C GLU A 50 7.14 10.53 2.92
N ARG A 51 8.18 10.75 3.74
CA ARG A 51 8.05 11.35 5.07
C ARG A 51 8.16 12.88 5.00
N SER A 52 7.28 13.57 5.70
CA SER A 52 7.34 15.01 5.96
C SER A 52 6.96 15.27 7.43
N GLY A 53 7.97 15.53 8.26
CA GLY A 53 7.76 15.62 9.72
C GLY A 53 7.31 14.28 10.33
N ASP A 54 6.18 14.29 11.01
CA ASP A 54 5.51 13.11 11.55
C ASP A 54 4.53 12.46 10.56
N GLU A 55 4.24 13.08 9.43
CA GLU A 55 3.38 12.49 8.40
C GLU A 55 4.19 11.65 7.41
N VAL A 56 3.60 10.53 7.00
CA VAL A 56 4.06 9.73 5.86
C VAL A 56 2.94 9.66 4.84
N ARG A 57 3.23 10.15 3.64
CA ARG A 57 2.36 10.07 2.47
C ARG A 57 2.66 8.77 1.74
N LEU A 58 1.63 7.96 1.60
CA LEU A 58 1.67 6.68 0.92
C LEU A 58 0.94 6.81 -0.41
N ARG A 59 1.56 6.28 -1.45
CA ARG A 59 0.95 6.19 -2.77
C ARG A 59 1.04 4.76 -3.26
N VAL A 60 -0.13 4.13 -3.38
CA VAL A 60 -0.27 2.72 -3.76
C VAL A 60 -0.76 2.67 -5.20
N LEU A 61 0.09 2.15 -6.10
CA LEU A 61 -0.33 1.71 -7.43
C LEU A 61 -0.72 0.24 -7.33
N PHE A 62 -1.86 -0.15 -7.87
CA PHE A 62 -2.25 -1.56 -7.91
C PHE A 62 -3.00 -1.91 -9.19
N ALA A 63 -2.93 -3.17 -9.59
CA ALA A 63 -3.68 -3.71 -10.72
C ALA A 63 -4.71 -4.74 -10.25
N ALA A 64 -5.98 -4.53 -10.60
CA ALA A 64 -7.09 -5.41 -10.20
C ALA A 64 -8.14 -5.48 -11.32
N ALA A 65 -9.01 -6.49 -11.29
CA ALA A 65 -10.23 -6.42 -12.12
C ALA A 65 -11.11 -5.26 -11.59
N PRO A 66 -11.85 -4.54 -12.46
CA PRO A 66 -12.69 -3.42 -12.00
C PRO A 66 -13.71 -3.81 -10.92
N ALA A 67 -14.22 -5.05 -10.95
CA ALA A 67 -15.13 -5.57 -9.93
C ALA A 67 -14.47 -5.74 -8.54
N ASP A 68 -13.15 -5.89 -8.49
CA ASP A 68 -12.39 -6.12 -7.27
C ASP A 68 -11.77 -4.82 -6.70
N GLU A 69 -11.90 -3.69 -7.40
CA GLU A 69 -11.28 -2.41 -7.00
C GLU A 69 -11.66 -2.02 -5.56
N ALA A 70 -12.95 -2.11 -5.23
CA ALA A 70 -13.46 -1.74 -3.92
C ALA A 70 -12.92 -2.64 -2.79
N GLU A 71 -12.77 -3.94 -3.08
CA GLU A 71 -12.22 -4.91 -2.13
C GLU A 71 -10.74 -4.64 -1.86
N VAL A 72 -9.94 -4.37 -2.92
CA VAL A 72 -8.51 -4.04 -2.78
C VAL A 72 -8.33 -2.78 -1.92
N ARG A 73 -9.14 -1.74 -2.16
CA ARG A 73 -9.11 -0.51 -1.36
C ARG A 73 -9.46 -0.76 0.11
N THR A 74 -10.50 -1.55 0.35
CA THR A 74 -10.92 -1.92 1.71
C THR A 74 -9.79 -2.63 2.46
N ARG A 75 -9.05 -3.52 1.80
CA ARG A 75 -7.90 -4.21 2.42
C ARG A 75 -6.72 -3.28 2.68
N ILE A 76 -6.42 -2.36 1.75
CA ILE A 76 -5.39 -1.33 1.96
C ILE A 76 -5.72 -0.52 3.22
N GLU A 77 -6.95 -0.01 3.31
CA GLU A 77 -7.41 0.79 4.46
C GLU A 77 -7.40 -0.02 5.76
N ALA A 78 -7.82 -1.29 5.72
CA ALA A 78 -7.77 -2.18 6.88
C ALA A 78 -6.32 -2.45 7.36
N GLY A 79 -5.37 -2.60 6.44
CA GLY A 79 -3.94 -2.73 6.76
C GLY A 79 -3.40 -1.48 7.45
N LEU A 80 -3.75 -0.29 6.93
CA LEU A 80 -3.31 0.98 7.48
C LEU A 80 -4.03 1.39 8.77
N SER A 81 -5.23 0.87 9.02
CA SER A 81 -5.99 1.13 10.25
C SER A 81 -5.43 0.38 11.47
N ARG A 82 -4.48 -0.53 11.26
CA ARG A 82 -3.73 -1.17 12.35
C ARG A 82 -2.87 -0.14 13.07
N ALA A 83 -2.65 -0.33 14.37
CA ALA A 83 -1.85 0.58 15.20
C ALA A 83 -0.32 0.43 15.00
N GLY A 84 0.11 -0.57 14.21
CA GLY A 84 1.52 -0.82 13.94
C GLY A 84 1.77 -2.16 13.26
N LEU A 85 3.04 -2.44 12.98
CA LEU A 85 3.53 -3.72 12.47
C LEU A 85 4.89 -4.03 13.08
N ASP A 86 5.10 -5.30 13.43
CA ASP A 86 6.38 -5.80 13.90
C ASP A 86 7.36 -5.92 12.72
N GLY A 87 8.51 -5.28 12.86
CA GLY A 87 9.61 -5.40 11.92
C GLY A 87 10.33 -6.75 12.05
N PRO A 88 11.14 -7.14 11.05
CA PRO A 88 11.95 -8.35 11.10
C PRO A 88 13.04 -8.32 12.18
N ASP A 89 13.35 -7.13 12.71
CA ASP A 89 14.23 -6.88 13.86
C ASP A 89 13.52 -7.05 15.21
N GLY A 90 12.23 -7.37 15.22
CA GLY A 90 11.40 -7.47 16.42
C GLY A 90 10.95 -6.13 16.98
N VAL A 91 11.18 -5.02 16.27
CA VAL A 91 10.74 -3.68 16.69
C VAL A 91 9.39 -3.36 16.05
N THR A 92 8.39 -3.05 16.88
CA THR A 92 7.10 -2.58 16.39
C THR A 92 7.19 -1.12 15.94
N THR A 93 6.83 -0.85 14.70
CA THR A 93 6.62 0.53 14.22
C THR A 93 5.14 0.87 14.35
N HIS A 94 4.84 1.98 15.02
CA HIS A 94 3.48 2.45 15.25
C HIS A 94 3.11 3.66 14.38
N TRP A 95 1.86 3.68 13.94
CA TRP A 95 1.30 4.82 13.21
C TRP A 95 -0.20 4.96 13.47
N ARG A 96 -0.78 6.05 12.95
CA ARG A 96 -2.23 6.28 12.92
C ARG A 96 -2.65 6.77 11.54
N LEU A 97 -3.60 6.08 10.91
CA LEU A 97 -4.23 6.52 9.67
C LEU A 97 -4.93 7.87 9.86
N ARG A 98 -4.67 8.81 8.94
CA ARG A 98 -5.27 10.15 8.92
C ARG A 98 -6.27 10.29 7.79
N THR A 99 -5.85 9.92 6.58
CA THR A 99 -6.69 9.95 5.39
C THR A 99 -6.36 8.77 4.48
N ALA A 100 -7.37 8.32 3.73
CA ALA A 100 -7.25 7.32 2.68
C ALA A 100 -8.30 7.62 1.62
N HIS A 101 -7.91 7.61 0.34
CA HIS A 101 -8.85 7.87 -0.75
C HIS A 101 -8.35 7.35 -2.09
N PRO A 102 -9.25 7.11 -3.06
CA PRO A 102 -8.86 6.93 -4.45
C PRO A 102 -8.00 8.09 -4.96
N GLY A 103 -6.92 7.73 -5.65
CA GLY A 103 -6.05 8.67 -6.35
C GLY A 103 -6.29 8.63 -7.86
N ARG A 104 -5.72 9.60 -8.57
CA ARG A 104 -5.61 9.56 -10.03
C ARG A 104 -4.21 9.10 -10.42
N LEU A 105 -4.13 8.23 -11.42
CA LEU A 105 -2.86 7.84 -12.03
C LEU A 105 -2.22 9.05 -12.70
N ARG A 106 -0.94 9.30 -12.43
CA ARG A 106 -0.18 10.40 -13.02
C ARG A 106 0.52 9.94 -14.30
N PRO A 107 0.81 10.84 -15.25
CA PRO A 107 1.46 10.46 -16.52
C PRO A 107 2.81 9.77 -16.35
N ASP A 108 3.61 10.18 -15.37
CA ASP A 108 4.91 9.62 -15.02
C ASP A 108 4.83 8.19 -14.44
N GLU A 109 3.65 7.77 -13.99
CA GLU A 109 3.41 6.44 -13.41
C GLU A 109 2.87 5.44 -14.42
N ALA A 110 2.50 5.89 -15.63
CA ALA A 110 1.82 5.07 -16.62
C ALA A 110 2.62 3.80 -16.99
N ALA A 111 3.95 3.91 -17.11
CA ALA A 111 4.81 2.77 -17.42
C ALA A 111 4.81 1.72 -16.29
N HIS A 112 4.90 2.16 -15.04
CA HIS A 112 4.89 1.27 -13.88
C HIS A 112 3.51 0.61 -13.69
N ALA A 113 2.44 1.39 -13.85
CA ALA A 113 1.07 0.88 -13.84
C ALA A 113 0.84 -0.19 -14.92
N ALA A 114 1.37 -0.01 -16.13
CA ALA A 114 1.28 -0.99 -17.20
C ALA A 114 1.99 -2.31 -16.85
N GLN A 115 3.14 -2.24 -16.17
CA GLN A 115 3.85 -3.43 -15.69
C GLN A 115 3.03 -4.21 -14.66
N LEU A 116 2.37 -3.53 -13.72
CA LEU A 116 1.48 -4.17 -12.73
C LEU A 116 0.27 -4.85 -13.37
N VAL A 117 -0.25 -4.32 -14.48
CA VAL A 117 -1.37 -4.94 -15.20
C VAL A 117 -0.95 -6.24 -15.90
N GLN A 118 0.33 -6.38 -16.25
CA GLN A 118 0.88 -7.51 -17.00
C GLN A 118 1.46 -8.63 -16.10
N SER A 119 1.62 -8.38 -14.78
CA SER A 119 2.32 -9.28 -13.86
C SER A 119 1.52 -10.44 -13.29
#